data_AF-A0A4Q7FJL4-F1
#
_entry.id   AF-A0A4Q7FJL4-F1
#
_cell.length_a   1.000
_cell.length_b   1.000
_cell.length_c   1.000
_cell.angle_alpha   90.00
_cell.angle_beta   90.00
_cell.angle_gamma   90.00
#
_symmetry.space_group_name_H-M   'P 1'
#
loop_
_entity.id
_entity.type
_entity.pdbx_description
1 polymer ?
#
loop_
_entity_poly.entity_id
_entity_poly.type
_entity_poly.pdbx_seq_one_letter_code
_entity_poly.pdbx_strand_id
1 'polypeptide(L)'
;MEGQARLECLQDLSRKIPPPGRRASDDSWLVSETTSPVDYSPIVTATTSSVGGSDGAAMQLAIHCRKGRTEVIVAGPALSRSANEYVISFRLNADTPMQLTAASPSFGSGVAFGGDVVKLLSALPDDGHIVVRLFTRTGPVQDGQFLLSGFENVRKKMAAACKWPHAVARPGR
;
A
#
# COMPACT_ATOMS: atom_id res chain seq x y z
N MET A 1 7.86 -48.10 -21.99
CA MET A 1 8.63 -47.91 -20.75
C MET A 1 9.15 -46.47 -20.57
N GLU A 2 8.99 -45.56 -21.53
CA GLU A 2 9.47 -44.16 -21.43
C GLU A 2 8.56 -43.22 -20.61
N GLY A 3 7.25 -43.51 -20.54
CA GLY A 3 6.29 -42.67 -19.81
C GLY A 3 6.55 -42.62 -18.31
N GLN A 4 7.03 -43.71 -17.71
CA GLN A 4 7.35 -43.79 -16.28
C GLN A 4 8.61 -42.99 -15.94
N ALA A 5 9.68 -43.13 -16.73
CA ALA A 5 10.91 -42.36 -16.54
C ALA A 5 10.68 -40.85 -16.69
N ARG A 6 9.78 -40.44 -17.59
CA ARG A 6 9.39 -39.04 -17.75
C ARG A 6 8.62 -38.51 -16.53
N LEU A 7 7.74 -39.32 -15.95
CA LEU A 7 6.99 -38.95 -14.74
C LEU A 7 7.92 -38.80 -13.53
N GLU A 8 8.90 -39.69 -13.38
CA GLU A 8 9.89 -39.62 -12.30
C GLU A 8 10.77 -38.37 -12.42
N CYS A 9 11.23 -38.03 -13.63
CA CYS A 9 12.00 -36.82 -13.88
C CYS A 9 11.22 -35.54 -13.51
N LEU A 10 9.93 -35.50 -13.83
CA LEU A 10 9.06 -34.36 -13.46
C LEU A 10 8.85 -34.26 -11.94
N GLN A 11 8.74 -35.39 -11.24
CA GLN A 11 8.60 -35.41 -9.78
C GLN A 11 9.89 -34.99 -9.07
N ASP A 12 11.05 -35.42 -9.56
CA ASP A 12 12.35 -35.02 -9.04
C ASP A 12 12.63 -33.52 -9.26
N LEU A 13 12.22 -32.98 -10.41
CA LEU A 13 12.28 -31.54 -10.65
C LEU A 13 11.36 -30.78 -9.71
N SER A 14 10.12 -31.25 -9.49
CA SER A 14 9.18 -30.61 -8.57
C SER A 14 9.64 -30.63 -7.11
N ARG A 15 10.38 -31.66 -6.67
CA ARG A 15 10.95 -31.75 -5.32
C ARG A 15 12.20 -30.90 -5.13
N LYS A 16 12.92 -30.59 -6.22
CA LYS A 16 14.10 -29.72 -6.22
C LYS A 16 13.76 -28.24 -6.27
N ILE A 17 12.51 -27.87 -6.58
CA ILE A 17 12.03 -26.51 -6.38
C ILE A 17 11.95 -26.32 -4.86
N PRO A 18 12.81 -25.48 -4.25
CA PRO A 18 12.64 -25.14 -2.86
C PRO A 18 11.23 -24.54 -2.74
N PRO A 19 10.43 -24.87 -1.70
CA PRO A 19 9.22 -24.09 -1.43
C PRO A 19 9.64 -22.62 -1.47
N PRO A 20 8.84 -21.71 -2.08
CA PRO A 20 9.22 -20.31 -2.18
C PRO A 20 9.71 -19.91 -0.79
N GLY A 21 11.03 -19.70 -0.72
CA GLY A 21 11.67 -19.53 0.57
C GLY A 21 10.94 -18.39 1.24
N ARG A 22 10.44 -18.63 2.45
CA ARG A 22 9.84 -17.60 3.30
C ARG A 22 10.94 -16.55 3.51
N ARG A 23 11.05 -15.61 2.58
CA ARG A 23 12.13 -14.63 2.51
C ARG A 23 11.62 -13.36 3.17
N ALA A 24 12.20 -13.14 4.35
CA ALA A 24 12.31 -11.88 5.08
C ALA A 24 11.00 -11.19 5.51
N SER A 25 10.79 -11.27 6.84
CA SER A 25 9.93 -10.41 7.65
C SER A 25 8.43 -10.69 7.60
N ASP A 26 7.78 -10.71 8.75
CA ASP A 26 6.33 -10.61 8.94
C ASP A 26 5.79 -9.21 8.50
N ASP A 27 6.45 -8.56 7.54
CA ASP A 27 6.09 -7.24 7.06
C ASP A 27 5.03 -7.37 5.99
N SER A 28 3.87 -6.75 6.23
CA SER A 28 2.73 -6.76 5.32
C SER A 28 2.93 -5.89 4.08
N TRP A 29 4.11 -5.27 3.94
CA TRP A 29 4.41 -4.25 2.95
C TRP A 29 5.46 -4.73 1.95
N LEU A 30 5.11 -4.67 0.67
CA LEU A 30 6.05 -4.80 -0.43
C LEU A 30 6.61 -3.42 -0.79
N VAL A 31 7.89 -3.19 -0.52
CA VAL A 31 8.59 -1.94 -0.85
C VAL A 31 9.50 -2.14 -2.07
N SER A 32 9.35 -1.28 -3.07
CA SER A 32 10.18 -1.23 -4.27
C SER A 32 10.81 0.16 -4.37
N GLU A 33 12.14 0.19 -4.49
CA GLU A 33 12.93 1.40 -4.68
C GLU A 33 13.55 1.35 -6.08
N THR A 34 13.23 2.34 -6.90
CA THR A 34 13.72 2.46 -8.26
C THR A 34 14.16 3.90 -8.52
N THR A 35 14.80 4.13 -9.66
CA THR A 35 15.24 5.46 -10.08
C THR A 35 14.61 5.77 -11.42
N SER A 36 14.05 6.98 -11.54
CA SER A 36 13.47 7.48 -12.79
C SER A 36 14.53 7.51 -13.89
N PRO A 37 14.30 6.87 -15.05
CA PRO A 37 15.29 6.87 -16.14
C PRO A 37 15.40 8.23 -16.85
N VAL A 38 14.46 9.16 -16.61
CA VAL A 38 14.39 10.45 -17.29
C VAL A 38 15.18 11.52 -16.55
N ASP A 39 15.03 11.57 -15.22
CA ASP A 39 15.57 12.64 -14.38
C ASP A 39 16.37 12.12 -13.17
N TYR A 40 16.62 10.81 -13.11
CA TYR A 40 17.36 10.14 -12.04
C TYR A 40 16.82 10.41 -10.63
N SER A 41 15.57 10.88 -10.52
CA SER A 41 14.90 11.06 -9.23
C SER A 41 14.53 9.71 -8.60
N PRO A 42 14.60 9.58 -7.26
CA PRO A 42 14.17 8.36 -6.60
C PRO A 42 12.66 8.16 -6.75
N ILE A 43 12.27 6.91 -6.97
CA ILE A 43 10.88 6.46 -7.00
C ILE A 43 10.75 5.34 -5.98
N VAL A 44 9.86 5.52 -5.00
CA VAL A 44 9.58 4.49 -4.01
C VAL A 44 8.10 4.14 -4.06
N THR A 45 7.81 2.85 -4.09
CA THR A 45 6.46 2.31 -4.05
C THR A 45 6.37 1.32 -2.90
N ALA A 46 5.47 1.56 -1.97
CA ALA A 46 5.13 0.61 -0.91
C ALA A 46 3.69 0.18 -1.10
N THR A 47 3.42 -1.11 -1.16
CA THR A 47 2.07 -1.64 -1.32
C THR A 47 1.75 -2.70 -0.29
N THR A 48 0.50 -2.75 0.15
CA THR A 48 -0.04 -3.80 1.01
C THR A 48 -1.45 -4.16 0.55
N SER A 49 -1.87 -5.39 0.79
CA SER A 49 -3.18 -5.91 0.43
C SER A 49 -4.08 -5.99 1.67
N SER A 50 -5.39 -5.85 1.46
CA SER A 50 -6.35 -5.94 2.56
C SER A 50 -6.47 -7.38 3.08
N VAL A 51 -6.56 -7.52 4.40
CA VAL A 51 -6.88 -8.78 5.08
C VAL A 51 -8.40 -8.92 5.06
N GLY A 52 -8.91 -9.48 3.96
CA GLY A 52 -10.34 -9.52 3.68
C GLY A 52 -10.85 -8.26 2.96
N GLY A 53 -11.96 -8.43 2.26
CA GLY A 53 -12.70 -7.36 1.57
C GLY A 53 -14.16 -7.77 1.46
N SER A 54 -15.07 -6.79 1.42
CA SER A 54 -16.53 -7.00 1.45
C SER A 54 -17.03 -8.04 0.44
N ASP A 55 -16.34 -8.18 -0.71
CA ASP A 55 -16.77 -9.05 -1.81
C ASP A 55 -15.75 -10.16 -2.14
N GLY A 56 -14.80 -10.45 -1.24
CA GLY A 56 -13.73 -11.44 -1.45
C GLY A 56 -12.60 -10.99 -2.39
N ALA A 57 -12.75 -9.84 -3.05
CA ALA A 57 -11.69 -9.20 -3.80
C ALA A 57 -10.81 -8.33 -2.89
N ALA A 58 -9.51 -8.62 -2.82
CA ALA A 58 -8.56 -7.85 -2.02
C ALA A 58 -8.39 -6.44 -2.60
N MET A 59 -8.50 -5.43 -1.74
CA MET A 59 -8.07 -4.07 -2.06
C MET A 59 -6.57 -3.94 -1.83
N GLN A 60 -5.96 -2.96 -2.48
CA GLN A 60 -4.56 -2.62 -2.32
C GLN A 60 -4.45 -1.19 -1.82
N LEU A 61 -3.66 -0.99 -0.77
CA LEU A 61 -3.21 0.31 -0.33
C LEU A 61 -1.79 0.50 -0.85
N ALA A 62 -1.58 1.56 -1.62
CA ALA A 62 -0.30 1.91 -2.20
C ALA A 62 0.13 3.29 -1.71
N ILE A 63 1.38 3.42 -1.34
CA ILE A 63 2.03 4.68 -1.03
C ILE A 63 3.13 4.85 -2.04
N HIS A 64 3.16 6.01 -2.67
CA HIS A 64 4.18 6.29 -3.65
C HIS A 64 4.90 7.59 -3.36
N CYS A 65 6.18 7.58 -3.69
CA CYS A 65 7.03 8.75 -3.76
C CYS A 65 7.55 8.90 -5.19
N ARG A 66 7.25 10.01 -5.86
CA ARG A 66 7.78 10.32 -7.18
C ARG A 66 8.02 11.82 -7.32
N LYS A 67 9.23 12.21 -7.76
CA LYS A 67 9.63 13.64 -7.88
C LYS A 67 9.39 14.45 -6.60
N GLY A 68 9.60 13.85 -5.43
CA GLY A 68 9.34 14.49 -4.14
C GLY A 68 7.86 14.57 -3.73
N ARG A 69 6.93 14.16 -4.59
CA ARG A 69 5.50 14.08 -4.25
C ARG A 69 5.18 12.73 -3.65
N THR A 70 4.52 12.77 -2.49
CA THR A 70 3.95 11.58 -1.86
C THR A 70 2.46 11.49 -2.16
N GLU A 71 1.99 10.30 -2.51
CA GLU A 71 0.58 10.00 -2.71
C GLU A 71 0.22 8.69 -2.01
N VAL A 72 -1.01 8.62 -1.49
CA VAL A 72 -1.59 7.39 -0.93
C VAL A 72 -2.82 7.05 -1.75
N ILE A 73 -2.87 5.83 -2.27
CA ILE A 73 -3.88 5.39 -3.23
C ILE A 73 -4.49 4.09 -2.74
N VAL A 74 -5.82 3.99 -2.80
CA VAL A 74 -6.55 2.74 -2.63
C VAL A 74 -7.03 2.29 -3.99
N ALA A 75 -6.64 1.08 -4.36
CA ALA A 75 -7.01 0.42 -5.60
C ALA A 75 -7.75 -0.89 -5.30
N GLY A 76 -8.62 -1.31 -6.22
CA GLY A 76 -9.36 -2.57 -6.10
C GLY A 76 -10.26 -2.77 -7.31
N PRO A 77 -10.61 -4.02 -7.65
CA PRO A 77 -11.37 -4.32 -8.86
C PRO A 77 -12.82 -3.80 -8.81
N ALA A 78 -13.35 -3.52 -7.62
CA ALA A 78 -14.69 -2.95 -7.43
C ALA A 78 -14.74 -1.42 -7.63
N LEU A 79 -13.60 -0.76 -7.80
CA LEU A 79 -13.53 0.70 -8.02
C LEU A 79 -13.73 1.00 -9.51
N SER A 80 -14.96 1.34 -9.88
CA SER A 80 -15.38 1.59 -11.27
C SER A 80 -15.71 3.05 -11.58
N ARG A 81 -15.82 3.91 -10.57
CA ARG A 81 -16.21 5.33 -10.71
C ARG A 81 -15.00 6.25 -10.73
N SER A 82 -15.23 7.50 -11.12
CA SER A 82 -14.22 8.56 -10.98
C SER A 82 -13.79 8.70 -9.52
N ALA A 83 -12.49 8.87 -9.28
CA ALA A 83 -11.94 8.99 -7.92
C ALA A 83 -12.62 10.11 -7.10
N ASN A 84 -13.01 11.21 -7.77
CA ASN A 84 -13.63 12.37 -7.13
C ASN A 84 -15.10 12.13 -6.70
N GLU A 85 -15.72 11.02 -7.10
CA GLU A 85 -17.07 10.65 -6.63
C GLU A 85 -17.06 9.93 -5.28
N TYR A 86 -15.88 9.51 -4.82
CA TYR A 86 -15.72 8.80 -3.56
C TYR A 86 -15.49 9.78 -2.41
N VAL A 87 -15.92 9.37 -1.23
CA VAL A 87 -15.47 9.92 0.05
C VAL A 87 -14.66 8.85 0.75
N ILE A 88 -13.52 9.24 1.31
CA ILE A 88 -12.64 8.33 2.05
C ILE A 88 -12.94 8.51 3.53
N SER A 89 -13.24 7.42 4.21
CA SER A 89 -13.15 7.38 5.67
C SER A 89 -12.13 6.34 6.06
N PHE A 90 -11.25 6.69 6.99
CA PHE A 90 -10.30 5.74 7.54
C PHE A 90 -10.36 5.75 9.06
N ARG A 91 -10.04 4.61 9.67
CA ARG A 91 -9.84 4.51 11.13
C ARG A 91 -8.54 3.77 11.39
N LEU A 92 -7.84 4.19 12.44
CA LEU A 92 -6.66 3.50 12.94
C LEU A 92 -7.10 2.61 14.10
N ASN A 93 -6.81 1.32 14.02
CA ASN A 93 -7.20 0.37 15.05
C ASN A 93 -8.70 0.51 15.43
N ALA A 94 -8.98 0.83 16.70
CA ALA A 94 -10.32 1.04 17.24
C ALA A 94 -10.69 2.54 17.42
N ASP A 95 -9.94 3.46 16.80
CA ASP A 95 -10.18 4.89 16.91
C ASP A 95 -11.43 5.35 16.14
N THR A 96 -11.87 6.56 16.45
CA THR A 96 -12.96 7.23 15.73
C THR A 96 -12.62 7.37 14.24
N PRO A 97 -13.52 6.99 13.32
CA PRO A 97 -13.30 7.19 11.89
C PRO A 97 -13.10 8.66 11.54
N MET A 98 -12.03 8.93 10.80
CA MET A 98 -11.72 10.23 10.21
C MET A 98 -12.13 10.22 8.74
N GLN A 99 -12.59 11.37 8.24
CA GLN A 99 -12.94 11.55 6.83
C GLN A 99 -11.88 12.39 6.13
N LEU A 100 -11.57 12.00 4.90
CA LEU A 100 -10.70 12.72 3.98
C LEU A 100 -11.44 12.93 2.66
N THR A 101 -11.07 14.00 1.98
CA THR A 101 -11.47 14.19 0.59
C THR A 101 -10.77 13.14 -0.26
N ALA A 102 -11.49 12.59 -1.24
CA ALA A 102 -10.85 11.82 -2.30
C ALA A 102 -10.24 12.76 -3.34
N ALA A 103 -9.20 12.28 -4.00
CA ALA A 103 -8.58 12.94 -5.14
C ALA A 103 -8.28 11.92 -6.24
N SER A 104 -8.14 12.40 -7.47
CA SER A 104 -7.55 11.60 -8.54
C SER A 104 -6.05 11.41 -8.31
N PRO A 105 -5.53 10.17 -8.38
CA PRO A 105 -4.10 9.93 -8.28
C PRO A 105 -3.36 10.56 -9.45
N SER A 106 -2.15 11.08 -9.21
CA SER A 106 -1.34 11.63 -10.31
C SER A 106 -0.73 10.55 -11.22
N PHE A 107 -0.77 9.29 -10.80
CA PHE A 107 -0.41 8.12 -11.60
C PHE A 107 -1.08 6.84 -11.10
N GLY A 108 -1.25 5.89 -12.03
CA GLY A 108 -1.96 4.64 -11.75
C GLY A 108 -3.48 4.84 -11.71
N SER A 109 -4.15 3.85 -11.16
CA SER A 109 -5.62 3.81 -11.02
C SER A 109 -6.02 3.68 -9.55
N GLY A 110 -7.23 4.11 -9.22
CA GLY A 110 -7.79 4.02 -7.87
C GLY A 110 -8.18 5.40 -7.35
N VAL A 111 -8.33 5.48 -6.03
CA VAL A 111 -8.74 6.70 -5.32
C VAL A 111 -7.60 7.16 -4.44
N ALA A 112 -7.14 8.39 -4.61
CA ALA A 112 -6.08 8.96 -3.79
C ALA A 112 -6.61 9.68 -2.56
N PHE A 113 -5.86 9.63 -1.47
CA PHE A 113 -6.12 10.43 -0.27
C PHE A 113 -5.83 11.89 -0.59
N GLY A 114 -6.81 12.75 -0.35
CA GLY A 114 -6.64 14.20 -0.41
C GLY A 114 -6.03 14.77 0.87
N GLY A 115 -5.59 16.03 0.78
CA GLY A 115 -5.03 16.78 1.91
C GLY A 115 -3.54 16.50 2.16
N ASP A 116 -3.10 16.71 3.40
CA ASP A 116 -1.71 16.52 3.82
C ASP A 116 -1.45 15.04 4.17
N VAL A 117 -1.16 14.26 3.13
CA VAL A 117 -0.85 12.83 3.28
C VAL A 117 0.46 12.57 4.01
N VAL A 118 1.43 13.49 3.95
CA VAL A 118 2.72 13.32 4.65
C VAL A 118 2.52 13.40 6.16
N LYS A 119 1.71 14.36 6.64
CA LYS A 119 1.33 14.45 8.05
C LYS A 119 0.57 13.20 8.50
N LEU A 120 -0.35 12.70 7.69
CA LEU A 120 -1.08 11.46 7.98
C LEU A 120 -0.12 10.29 8.14
N LEU A 121 0.72 10.02 7.13
CA LEU A 121 1.66 8.88 7.15
C LEU A 121 2.69 8.99 8.27
N SER A 122 3.09 10.21 8.64
CA SER A 122 4.00 10.44 9.76
C SER A 122 3.36 10.15 11.12
N ALA A 123 2.04 10.26 11.23
CA ALA A 123 1.27 10.02 12.45
C ALA A 123 0.75 8.57 12.59
N LEU A 124 0.81 7.77 11.52
CA LEU A 124 0.41 6.36 11.60
C LEU A 124 1.30 5.59 12.58
N PRO A 125 0.77 4.62 13.34
CA PRO A 125 1.59 3.75 14.19
C PRO A 125 2.48 2.82 13.35
N ASP A 126 3.50 2.24 13.99
CA ASP A 126 4.44 1.30 13.36
C ASP A 126 3.86 -0.12 13.21
N ASP A 127 2.76 -0.40 13.92
CA ASP A 127 2.04 -1.66 13.95
C ASP A 127 0.52 -1.44 14.06
N GLY A 128 -0.24 -2.54 14.11
CA GLY A 128 -1.71 -2.51 14.13
C GLY A 128 -2.32 -2.52 12.72
N HIS A 129 -3.40 -1.79 12.52
CA HIS A 129 -4.10 -1.78 11.23
C HIS A 129 -4.81 -0.45 10.95
N ILE A 130 -4.97 -0.16 9.66
CA ILE A 130 -5.82 0.91 9.15
C ILE A 130 -6.98 0.27 8.40
N VAL A 131 -8.21 0.68 8.72
CA VAL A 131 -9.38 0.31 7.92
C VAL A 131 -9.77 1.49 7.07
N VAL A 132 -9.79 1.31 5.75
CA VAL A 132 -10.23 2.33 4.80
C VAL A 132 -11.57 1.93 4.23
N ARG A 133 -12.49 2.88 4.20
CA ARG A 133 -13.82 2.78 3.61
C ARG A 133 -13.97 3.83 2.53
N LEU A 134 -14.38 3.39 1.36
CA LEU A 134 -14.72 4.21 0.21
C LEU A 134 -16.22 4.10 -0.02
N PHE A 135 -16.90 5.23 -0.09
CA PHE A 135 -18.33 5.26 -0.36
C PHE A 135 -18.65 6.38 -1.34
N THR A 136 -19.71 6.17 -2.12
CA THR A 136 -20.27 7.18 -3.02
C THR A 136 -21.67 7.52 -2.57
N ARG A 137 -22.27 8.57 -3.14
CA ARG A 137 -23.62 9.03 -2.75
C ARG A 137 -24.68 7.93 -2.85
N THR A 138 -24.57 7.02 -3.83
CA THR A 138 -25.60 6.01 -4.13
C THR A 138 -24.99 4.66 -4.54
N GLY A 139 -23.90 4.23 -3.91
CA GLY A 139 -23.21 2.99 -4.28
C GLY A 139 -22.83 2.12 -3.09
N PRO A 140 -22.39 0.87 -3.35
CA PRO A 140 -21.93 -0.03 -2.31
C PRO A 140 -20.69 0.57 -1.62
N VAL A 141 -20.60 0.36 -0.31
CA VAL A 141 -19.41 0.71 0.46
C VAL A 141 -18.35 -0.32 0.14
N GLN A 142 -17.15 0.18 -0.15
CA GLN A 142 -15.98 -0.61 -0.46
C GLN A 142 -15.00 -0.42 0.69
N ASP A 143 -14.70 -1.47 1.46
CA ASP A 143 -13.74 -1.40 2.54
C ASP A 143 -12.65 -2.47 2.52
N GLY A 144 -11.52 -2.08 3.12
CA GLY A 144 -10.34 -2.93 3.27
C GLY A 144 -9.63 -2.61 4.57
N GLN A 145 -9.24 -3.67 5.29
CA GLN A 145 -8.38 -3.58 6.46
C GLN A 145 -6.94 -3.90 6.05
N PHE A 146 -6.01 -2.98 6.28
CA PHE A 146 -4.61 -3.11 5.92
C PHE A 146 -3.76 -3.18 7.18
N LEU A 147 -2.85 -4.16 7.25
CA LEU A 147 -1.94 -4.32 8.37
C LEU A 147 -0.81 -3.29 8.26
N LEU A 148 -0.45 -2.69 9.39
CA LEU A 148 0.64 -1.73 9.50
C LEU A 148 1.95 -2.37 9.98
N SER A 149 1.99 -3.68 10.22
CA SER A 149 3.22 -4.43 10.53
C SER A 149 4.32 -4.14 9.50
N GLY A 150 5.43 -3.56 9.95
CA GLY A 150 6.55 -3.17 9.08
C GLY A 150 6.45 -1.76 8.49
N PHE A 151 5.45 -0.97 8.90
CA PHE A 151 5.22 0.39 8.37
C PHE A 151 6.34 1.37 8.74
N GLU A 152 7.08 1.14 9.82
CA GLU A 152 8.24 1.95 10.19
C GLU A 152 9.28 2.02 9.04
N ASN A 153 9.55 0.89 8.39
CA ASN A 153 10.46 0.82 7.23
C ASN A 153 9.89 1.61 6.04
N VAL A 154 8.59 1.47 5.76
CA VAL A 154 7.91 2.26 4.73
C VAL A 154 8.04 3.76 5.00
N ARG A 155 7.77 4.20 6.23
CA ARG A 155 7.87 5.61 6.63
C ARG A 155 9.29 6.13 6.42
N LYS A 156 10.32 5.40 6.85
CA LYS A 156 11.73 5.76 6.67
C LYS A 156 12.11 5.91 5.19
N LYS A 157 11.74 4.93 4.35
CA LYS A 157 12.05 4.94 2.91
C LYS A 157 11.35 6.07 2.17
N MET A 158 10.07 6.30 2.46
CA MET A 158 9.31 7.40 1.86
C MET A 158 9.84 8.76 2.30
N ALA A 159 10.11 8.95 3.59
CA ALA A 159 10.65 10.19 4.11
C ALA A 159 12.00 10.56 3.47
N ALA A 160 12.89 9.58 3.29
CA ALA A 160 14.18 9.79 2.64
C ALA A 160 14.01 10.14 1.14
N ALA A 161 13.24 9.36 0.39
CA ALA A 161 13.10 9.56 -1.05
C ALA A 161 12.34 10.84 -1.41
N CYS A 162 11.28 11.15 -0.66
CA CYS A 162 10.44 12.33 -0.90
C CYS A 162 10.84 13.55 -0.09
N LYS A 163 11.92 13.46 0.69
CA LYS A 163 12.45 14.56 1.51
C LYS A 163 11.36 15.15 2.41
N TRP A 164 10.63 14.28 3.12
CA TRP A 164 9.60 14.75 4.05
C TRP A 164 10.24 15.69 5.08
N PRO A 165 9.54 16.76 5.49
CA PRO A 165 10.03 17.61 6.56
C PRO A 165 10.19 16.75 7.81
N HIS A 166 11.43 16.56 8.26
CA HIS A 166 11.65 16.01 9.59
C HIS A 166 10.92 16.92 10.57
N ALA A 167 10.16 16.33 11.50
CA ALA A 167 9.65 17.07 12.64
C ALA A 167 10.88 17.57 13.41
N VAL A 168 11.36 18.76 13.08
CA VAL A 168 12.42 19.42 13.81
C VAL A 168 11.78 19.77 15.15
N ALA A 169 11.97 18.90 16.14
CA ALA A 169 11.84 19.31 17.53
C ALA A 169 12.90 20.41 17.71
N ARG A 170 12.50 21.67 17.56
CA ARG A 170 13.29 22.81 18.04
C ARG A 170 13.12 22.81 19.56
N PRO A 171 14.14 22.48 20.36
CA PRO A 171 14.09 22.83 21.77
C PRO A 171 14.08 24.36 21.86
N GLY A 172 13.29 24.87 22.80
CA GLY A 172 12.94 26.28 22.93
C GLY A 172 14.13 27.26 22.94
N ARG A 173 13.82 28.50 22.55
CA ARG A 173 14.55 29.67 22.99
C ARG A 173 14.03 30.09 24.35
#